data_AF-A0A5J6V1C5-F1
#
_entry.id   AF-A0A5J6V1C5-F1
#
_cell.length_a   1.000
_cell.length_b   1.000
_cell.length_c   1.000
_cell.angle_alpha   90.00
_cell.angle_beta   90.00
_cell.angle_gamma   90.00
#
_symmetry.space_group_name_H-M   'P 1'
#
loop_
_entity.id
_entity.type
_entity.pdbx_description
1 polymer ?
#
loop_
_entity_poly.entity_id
_entity_poly.type
_entity_poly.pdbx_seq_one_letter_code
_entity_poly.pdbx_strand_id
1 'polypeptide(L)'
;MFGQDRQLQAQVETLTREVRLLEDLVAQLARRAGVGTGELAELRGQTRPGITPQIRALVAQGKHIAAIKAYREETGAGLKDAKDAIDAFAADQS
;
A
#
# COMPACT_ATOMS: atom_id res chain seq x y z
N MET A 1 -28.47 13.16 -1.67
CA MET A 1 -27.17 12.45 -1.63
C MET A 1 -26.05 13.12 -2.45
N PHE A 2 -26.31 14.09 -3.34
CA PHE A 2 -25.30 14.71 -4.22
C PHE A 2 -24.25 15.67 -3.60
N GLY A 3 -24.32 15.89 -2.28
CA GLY A 3 -23.34 16.74 -1.57
C GLY A 3 -22.13 15.94 -1.08
N GLN A 4 -22.38 14.72 -0.60
CA GLN A 4 -21.34 13.81 -0.14
C GLN A 4 -20.43 13.38 -1.30
N ASP A 5 -20.98 13.07 -2.46
CA ASP A 5 -20.19 12.70 -3.65
C ASP A 5 -19.28 13.85 -4.12
N ARG A 6 -19.77 15.10 -4.12
CA ARG A 6 -18.96 16.27 -4.45
C ARG A 6 -17.87 16.53 -3.42
N GLN A 7 -18.18 16.35 -2.13
CA GLN A 7 -17.20 16.50 -1.06
C GLN A 7 -16.12 15.41 -1.15
N LEU A 8 -16.50 14.16 -1.44
CA LEU A 8 -15.58 13.06 -1.65
C LEU A 8 -14.69 13.32 -2.87
N GLN A 9 -15.26 13.79 -3.99
CA GLN A 9 -14.48 14.17 -5.17
C GLN A 9 -13.46 15.27 -4.86
N ALA A 10 -13.85 16.34 -4.16
CA ALA A 10 -12.93 17.40 -3.77
C ALA A 10 -11.82 16.91 -2.82
N GLN A 11 -12.13 15.98 -1.91
CA GLN A 11 -11.14 15.35 -1.05
C GLN A 11 -10.16 14.47 -1.84
N VAL A 12 -10.65 13.66 -2.78
CA VAL A 12 -9.82 12.84 -3.67
C VAL A 12 -8.89 13.71 -4.51
N GLU A 13 -9.38 14.82 -5.08
CA GLU A 13 -8.54 15.76 -5.82
C GLU A 13 -7.44 16.38 -4.95
N THR A 14 -7.80 16.74 -3.71
CA THR A 14 -6.84 17.32 -2.76
C THR A 14 -5.77 16.30 -2.38
N LEU A 15 -6.17 15.08 -2.02
CA LEU A 15 -5.25 13.99 -1.73
C LEU A 15 -4.38 13.64 -2.94
N THR A 16 -4.94 13.67 -4.15
CA THR A 16 -4.18 13.40 -5.38
C THR A 16 -3.09 14.46 -5.61
N ARG A 17 -3.39 15.74 -5.34
CA ARG A 17 -2.38 16.82 -5.39
C ARG A 17 -1.30 16.61 -4.34
N GLU A 18 -1.70 16.27 -3.11
CA GLU A 18 -0.79 16.00 -2.00
C GLU A 18 0.17 14.84 -2.32
N VAL A 19 -0.37 13.73 -2.84
CA VAL A 19 0.42 12.54 -3.24
C VAL A 19 1.45 12.92 -4.29
N ARG A 20 1.10 13.70 -5.31
CA ARG A 20 2.06 14.16 -6.33
C ARG A 20 3.19 14.99 -5.73
N LEU A 21 2.88 15.90 -4.79
CA LEU A 21 3.91 16.70 -4.10
C LEU A 21 4.87 15.82 -3.29
N LEU A 22 4.33 14.81 -2.60
CA LEU A 22 5.13 13.85 -1.85
C LEU A 22 6.00 12.98 -2.76
N GLU A 23 5.45 12.52 -3.90
CA GLU A 23 6.21 11.78 -4.92
C GLU A 23 7.39 12.59 -5.46
N ASP A 24 7.17 13.88 -5.78
CA ASP A 24 8.23 14.78 -6.24
C ASP A 24 9.31 14.99 -5.18
N LEU A 25 8.91 15.17 -3.91
CA LEU A 25 9.85 15.34 -2.80
C LEU A 25 10.69 14.07 -2.57
N VAL A 26 10.06 12.90 -2.58
CA VAL A 26 10.77 11.61 -2.46
C VAL A 26 11.75 11.43 -3.62
N ALA A 27 11.37 11.77 -4.85
CA ALA A 27 12.26 11.70 -6.00
C ALA A 27 13.47 12.65 -5.87
N GLN A 28 13.27 13.85 -5.30
CA GLN A 28 14.37 14.77 -5.01
C GLN A 28 15.30 14.22 -3.91
N LEU A 29 14.75 13.70 -2.82
CA LEU A 29 15.52 13.11 -1.73
C LEU A 29 16.31 11.88 -2.18
N ALA A 30 15.67 10.97 -2.93
CA ALA A 30 16.32 9.78 -3.46
C ALA A 30 17.51 10.12 -4.36
N ARG A 31 17.34 11.09 -5.28
CA ARG A 31 18.44 11.60 -6.11
C ARG A 31 19.58 12.16 -5.26
N ARG A 32 19.26 12.91 -4.21
CA ARG A 32 20.25 13.52 -3.32
C ARG A 32 20.97 12.51 -2.42
N ALA A 33 20.29 11.42 -2.08
CA ALA A 33 20.84 10.31 -1.29
C ALA A 33 21.55 9.25 -2.15
N GLY A 34 21.48 9.35 -3.49
CA GLY A 34 22.05 8.34 -4.39
C GLY A 34 21.27 7.02 -4.43
N VAL A 35 20.04 7.01 -3.94
CA VAL A 35 19.18 5.83 -3.87
C VAL A 35 18.60 5.55 -5.26
N GLY A 36 18.88 4.36 -5.79
CA GLY A 36 18.40 3.93 -7.10
C GLY A 36 16.91 3.57 -7.11
N THR A 37 16.31 3.50 -8.30
CA THR A 37 14.89 3.12 -8.47
C THR A 37 14.58 1.71 -7.93
N GLY A 38 15.53 0.78 -8.01
CA GLY A 38 15.41 -0.57 -7.44
C GLY A 38 15.35 -0.56 -5.91
N GLU A 39 16.24 0.19 -5.25
CA GLU A 39 16.28 0.33 -3.79
C GLU A 39 15.01 1.01 -3.25
N LEU A 40 14.49 2.03 -3.95
CA LEU A 40 13.19 2.64 -3.62
C LEU A 40 12.03 1.63 -3.71
N ALA A 41 12.03 0.76 -4.71
CA ALA A 41 11.01 -0.27 -4.86
C ALA A 41 11.07 -1.30 -3.72
N GLU A 42 12.27 -1.70 -3.31
CA GLU A 42 12.48 -2.56 -2.14
C GLU A 42 12.00 -1.90 -0.85
N LEU A 43 12.38 -0.63 -0.60
CA LEU A 43 11.94 0.13 0.57
C LEU A 43 10.41 0.30 0.60
N ARG A 44 9.78 0.55 -0.55
CA ARG A 44 8.31 0.60 -0.68
C ARG A 44 7.67 -0.74 -0.32
N GLY A 45 8.24 -1.85 -0.79
CA GLY A 45 7.79 -3.20 -0.47
C GLY A 45 7.90 -3.54 1.01
N GLN A 46 8.92 -3.00 1.70
CA GLN A 46 9.13 -3.14 3.14
C GLN A 46 8.19 -2.27 3.96
N THR A 47 7.84 -1.07 3.47
CA THR A 47 7.08 -0.05 4.22
C THR A 47 5.56 -0.16 4.06
N ARG A 48 5.04 -1.13 3.28
CA ARG A 48 3.59 -1.34 3.13
C ARG A 48 2.92 -1.55 4.50
N PRO A 49 2.10 -0.60 4.99
CA PRO A 49 1.46 -0.70 6.29
C PRO A 49 0.59 -1.96 6.35
N GLY A 50 0.71 -2.74 7.42
CA GLY A 50 -0.07 -3.97 7.62
C GLY A 50 0.42 -5.20 6.87
N ILE A 51 1.40 -5.10 5.96
CA ILE A 51 2.01 -6.26 5.30
C ILE A 51 3.34 -6.60 6.00
N THR A 52 3.29 -7.52 6.96
CA THR A 52 4.50 -8.00 7.65
C THR A 52 5.29 -9.02 6.84
N PRO A 53 6.57 -9.26 7.18
CA PRO A 53 7.36 -10.33 6.56
C PRO A 53 6.66 -11.69 6.60
N GLN A 54 5.91 -11.97 7.68
CA GLN A 54 5.10 -13.18 7.80
C GLN A 54 4.00 -13.23 6.73
N ILE A 55 3.25 -12.14 6.55
CA ILE A 55 2.20 -12.04 5.53
C ILE A 55 2.80 -12.19 4.12
N ARG A 56 3.95 -11.55 3.85
CA ARG A 56 4.68 -11.72 2.58
C ARG A 56 5.03 -13.18 2.31
N ALA A 57 5.58 -13.87 3.31
CA ALA A 57 5.93 -15.29 3.19
C ALA A 57 4.69 -16.17 2.95
N LEU A 58 3.57 -15.89 3.61
CA LEU A 58 2.31 -16.61 3.41
C LEU A 58 1.77 -16.42 1.99
N VAL A 59 1.82 -15.20 1.45
CA VAL A 59 1.41 -14.92 0.06
C VAL A 59 2.34 -15.61 -0.94
N ALA A 60 3.66 -15.55 -0.74
CA ALA A 60 4.63 -16.23 -1.60
C ALA A 60 4.45 -17.77 -1.60
N GLN A 61 3.91 -18.33 -0.52
CA GLN A 61 3.57 -19.76 -0.42
C GLN A 61 2.18 -20.11 -0.97
N GLY A 62 1.44 -19.16 -1.55
CA GLY A 62 0.06 -19.34 -2.02
C GLY A 62 -0.98 -19.49 -0.90
N LYS A 63 -0.61 -19.19 0.35
CA LYS A 63 -1.48 -19.34 1.54
C LYS A 63 -2.29 -18.07 1.81
N HIS A 64 -3.07 -17.62 0.82
CA HIS A 64 -3.81 -16.35 0.88
C HIS A 64 -4.77 -16.25 2.08
N ILE A 65 -5.47 -17.34 2.45
CA ILE A 65 -6.39 -17.34 3.60
C ILE A 65 -5.64 -17.05 4.92
N ALA A 66 -4.46 -17.66 5.10
CA ALA A 66 -3.64 -17.43 6.28
C ALA A 66 -3.07 -16.00 6.28
N ALA A 67 -2.69 -15.48 5.12
CA ALA A 67 -2.24 -14.10 4.97
C ALA A 67 -3.34 -13.09 5.32
N ILE A 68 -4.58 -13.31 4.86
CA ILE A 68 -5.74 -12.48 5.20
C ILE A 68 -6.01 -12.52 6.70
N LYS A 69 -5.93 -13.70 7.33
CA LYS A 69 -6.11 -13.83 8.77
C LYS A 69 -5.06 -13.03 9.54
N ALA A 70 -3.78 -13.21 9.21
CA ALA A 70 -2.69 -12.47 9.84
C ALA A 70 -2.82 -10.96 9.64
N TYR A 71 -3.18 -10.51 8.43
CA TYR A 71 -3.41 -9.09 8.15
C TYR A 71 -4.50 -8.50 9.03
N ARG A 72 -5.61 -9.21 9.22
CA ARG A 72 -6.71 -8.77 10.10
C ARG A 72 -6.31 -8.70 11.56
N GLU A 73 -5.54 -9.67 12.04
CA GLU A 73 -5.08 -9.72 13.42
C GLU A 73 -4.14 -8.55 13.74
N GLU A 74 -3.29 -8.17 12.77
CA GLU A 74 -2.35 -7.06 12.96
C GLU A 74 -2.98 -5.68 12.76
N THR A 75 -3.84 -5.53 11.76
CA THR A 75 -4.37 -4.20 11.37
C THR A 75 -5.73 -3.89 11.96
N GLY A 76 -6.44 -4.89 12.49
CA GLY A 76 -7.84 -4.78 12.87
C GLY A 76 -8.80 -4.64 11.69
N ALA A 77 -8.34 -4.83 10.45
CA ALA A 77 -9.13 -4.64 9.25
C ALA A 77 -10.34 -5.60 9.17
N GLY A 78 -11.40 -5.12 8.51
CA GLY A 78 -12.52 -5.96 8.12
C GLY A 78 -12.11 -7.07 7.15
N LEU A 79 -12.92 -8.13 7.04
CA LEU A 79 -12.61 -9.27 6.16
C LEU A 79 -12.45 -8.84 4.69
N LYS A 80 -13.31 -7.93 4.24
CA LYS A 80 -13.25 -7.39 2.88
C LYS A 80 -11.96 -6.61 2.65
N ASP A 81 -11.66 -5.63 3.49
CA ASP A 81 -10.47 -4.79 3.35
C ASP A 81 -9.18 -5.61 3.42
N ALA A 82 -9.14 -6.63 4.28
CA ALA A 82 -8.00 -7.53 4.38
C ALA A 82 -7.83 -8.42 3.14
N LYS A 83 -8.94 -8.92 2.57
CA LYS A 83 -8.89 -9.65 1.31
C LYS A 83 -8.38 -8.75 0.18
N ASP A 84 -8.96 -7.56 0.03
CA ASP A 84 -8.58 -6.61 -1.03
C ASP A 84 -7.10 -6.22 -0.92
N ALA A 85 -6.58 -6.00 0.30
CA ALA A 85 -5.17 -5.70 0.53
C ALA A 85 -4.24 -6.86 0.15
N ILE A 86 -4.58 -8.10 0.53
CA ILE A 86 -3.78 -9.29 0.23
C ILE A 86 -3.83 -9.65 -1.26
N ASP A 87 -4.99 -9.52 -1.90
CA ASP A 87 -5.16 -9.79 -3.33
C ASP A 87 -4.36 -8.77 -4.16
N ALA A 88 -4.42 -7.48 -3.79
CA ALA A 88 -3.60 -6.43 -4.42
C ALA A 88 -2.10 -6.66 -4.21
N PHE A 89 -1.71 -7.13 -3.01
CA PHE A 89 -0.32 -7.49 -2.73
C PHE A 89 0.16 -8.69 -3.56
N ALA A 90 -0.68 -9.71 -3.74
CA ALA A 90 -0.36 -10.89 -4.55
C ALA A 90 -0.21 -10.55 -6.04
N ALA A 91 -1.07 -9.67 -6.56
CA ALA A 91 -1.01 -9.22 -7.95
C ALA A 91 0.28 -8.44 -8.28
N ASP A 92 0.82 -7.68 -7.31
CA ASP A 92 2.06 -6.92 -7.46
C ASP A 92 3.34 -7.79 -7.39
N GLN A 93 3.22 -9.03 -6.90
CA GLN A 93 4.32 -10.00 -6.78
C GLN A 93 4.38 -10.98 -7.97
N SER A 94 3.42 -10.89 -8.91
CA SER A 94 3.30 -11.75 -10.10
C SER A 94 3.97 -11.10 -11.31
#